data_AF-A0A9N9GII2-F1
#
_entry.id   AF-A0A9N9GII2-F1
#
_cell.length_a   1.000
_cell.length_b   1.000
_cell.length_c   1.000
_cell.angle_alpha   90.00
_cell.angle_beta   90.00
_cell.angle_gamma   90.00
#
_symmetry.space_group_name_H-M   'P 1'
#
loop_
_entity.id
_entity.type
_entity.pdbx_description
1 polymer ?
#
loop_
_entity_poly.entity_id
_entity_poly.type
_entity_poly.pdbx_seq_one_letter_code
_entity_poly.pdbx_strand_id
1 'polypeptide(L)'
;MSKKSTPYPTTRGARTRSVITAGSSTRGARGATPAGLTGNLNELDVSTSSLPFKIWVKYGNAQPSRVVFDGGDVDDLKEAVKKRLSPRLNETALHWIILHKHGDETDLEPGAKVDSSFQNTAKNPLQVIVIVPEEEHKKQGKRKASEEETIPSKHMHIGADNVTHTGIGRFWKALQLMEIDDKDMFLSLPTGIFFCGENDQGSSLLIRRCYCHLAHIIFTDNVNHRWRITGNPGIGKTFFGYYLIFLLVHRGKTVIYHYSCRPPLCFSNNGVFQAISDNIHQFYKELRNPDAWYIVDGIPPSKYPARTVLVCSPKKSIHYEFDNFPVTTICYMPVWNDDEVSSCRAKIFPYHDPTLVEELFRKWGGIPRFVLEKANNYSQQKSLDDEISKCDTSLSNYIGDTNNYDGVVHIHTNSPDEENLDVSKHYQKKVLQFASQYVAEKVMAKIESQFKEDLCKLLMAGMPRLGTIHGALFEEVAHQILIRGGRFKYRH
;
A
#
# COMPACT_ATOMS: atom_id res chain seq x y z
N MET A 1 -17.73 -15.92 50.18
CA MET A 1 -18.08 -17.22 50.78
C MET A 1 -18.78 -18.07 49.74
N SER A 2 -18.29 -19.32 49.58
CA SER A 2 -18.85 -20.51 48.90
C SER A 2 -19.34 -20.37 47.43
N LYS A 3 -18.58 -20.78 46.41
CA LYS A 3 -18.32 -22.16 45.90
C LYS A 3 -19.59 -22.93 45.49
N LYS A 4 -19.67 -23.30 44.21
CA LYS A 4 -19.90 -24.69 43.75
C LYS A 4 -19.61 -24.88 42.24
N SER A 5 -18.47 -25.51 42.00
CA SER A 5 -18.06 -26.32 40.83
C SER A 5 -18.83 -27.65 40.80
N THR A 6 -19.17 -28.25 39.64
CA THR A 6 -18.45 -29.29 38.84
C THR A 6 -19.49 -29.94 37.86
N PRO A 7 -19.19 -30.98 37.01
CA PRO A 7 -17.95 -31.42 36.36
C PRO A 7 -18.09 -31.71 34.82
N TYR A 8 -16.95 -31.80 34.14
CA TYR A 8 -16.74 -32.49 32.86
C TYR A 8 -16.66 -34.03 33.04
N PRO A 9 -16.93 -34.83 31.98
CA PRO A 9 -16.36 -36.15 31.83
C PRO A 9 -15.34 -36.24 30.67
N THR A 10 -14.16 -36.75 31.02
CA THR A 10 -13.11 -37.29 30.14
C THR A 10 -13.39 -38.74 29.78
N THR A 11 -13.15 -39.12 28.52
CA THR A 11 -12.87 -40.51 28.12
C THR A 11 -11.67 -40.57 27.18
N ARG A 12 -10.68 -41.37 27.58
CA ARG A 12 -9.47 -41.77 26.84
C ARG A 12 -9.77 -42.98 25.95
N GLY A 13 -9.14 -43.00 24.78
CA GLY A 13 -8.36 -44.16 24.32
C GLY A 13 -8.99 -45.03 23.23
N ALA A 14 -8.36 -45.05 22.05
CA ALA A 14 -7.85 -46.28 21.43
C ALA A 14 -7.01 -45.94 20.18
N ARG A 15 -5.75 -46.39 20.21
CA ARG A 15 -4.87 -46.53 19.04
C ARG A 15 -5.26 -47.83 18.32
N THR A 16 -5.23 -47.83 16.99
CA THR A 16 -5.02 -49.05 16.21
C THR A 16 -4.21 -48.74 14.97
N ARG A 17 -2.99 -49.30 14.93
CA ARG A 17 -2.22 -49.56 13.72
C ARG A 17 -2.83 -50.78 13.02
N SER A 18 -2.84 -50.78 11.70
CA SER A 18 -2.83 -52.02 10.91
C SER A 18 -1.99 -51.84 9.66
N VAL A 19 -1.23 -52.89 9.37
CA VAL A 19 -0.11 -53.04 8.45
C VAL A 19 -0.48 -54.19 7.50
N ILE A 20 -0.23 -53.99 6.20
CA ILE A 20 0.09 -54.96 5.11
C ILE A 20 -0.90 -56.10 4.77
N THR A 21 -1.31 -56.14 3.49
CA THR A 21 -1.20 -57.24 2.48
C THR A 21 -1.90 -56.76 1.19
N ALA A 22 -1.30 -56.60 0.00
CA ALA A 22 -0.55 -57.49 -0.92
C ALA A 22 -1.42 -58.47 -1.75
N GLY A 23 -1.36 -58.29 -3.09
CA GLY A 23 -1.66 -59.29 -4.14
C GLY A 23 -3.03 -59.13 -4.82
N SER A 24 -3.20 -59.24 -6.14
CA SER A 24 -2.30 -59.53 -7.27
C SER A 24 -3.11 -59.55 -8.59
N SER A 25 -2.40 -59.41 -9.72
CA SER A 25 -2.62 -60.09 -11.02
C SER A 25 -3.65 -59.49 -12.00
N THR A 26 -3.45 -59.40 -13.32
CA THR A 26 -2.34 -59.58 -14.31
C THR A 26 -2.91 -59.05 -15.64
N ARG A 27 -2.14 -58.50 -16.58
CA ARG A 27 -1.50 -59.10 -17.80
C ARG A 27 -1.23 -57.87 -18.70
N GLY A 28 -0.16 -57.66 -19.47
CA GLY A 28 0.94 -58.40 -20.09
C GLY A 28 1.30 -57.55 -21.34
N ALA A 29 2.41 -57.63 -22.07
CA ALA A 29 3.70 -58.29 -22.02
C ALA A 29 4.48 -57.81 -23.28
N ARG A 30 5.77 -58.17 -23.36
CA ARG A 30 6.75 -58.07 -24.49
C ARG A 30 7.49 -56.73 -24.56
N GLY A 31 8.82 -56.65 -24.49
CA GLY A 31 9.95 -57.55 -24.82
C GLY A 31 10.93 -56.71 -25.67
N ALA A 32 12.26 -56.79 -25.68
CA ALA A 32 13.26 -57.69 -25.14
C ALA A 32 14.63 -56.96 -25.14
N THR A 33 15.57 -57.41 -24.30
CA THR A 33 17.03 -57.10 -24.32
C THR A 33 17.77 -58.20 -25.12
N PRO A 34 19.04 -58.05 -25.58
CA PRO A 34 20.24 -58.30 -24.72
C PRO A 34 21.55 -57.54 -25.12
N ALA A 35 22.38 -57.09 -24.17
CA ALA A 35 23.64 -57.69 -23.64
C ALA A 35 24.91 -57.62 -24.53
N GLY A 36 26.04 -57.13 -23.98
CA GLY A 36 27.39 -57.41 -24.53
C GLY A 36 28.52 -56.41 -24.18
N LEU A 37 29.22 -56.66 -23.07
CA LEU A 37 30.62 -56.38 -22.68
C LEU A 37 31.60 -55.70 -23.67
N THR A 38 32.36 -54.69 -23.21
CA THR A 38 33.84 -54.65 -23.12
C THR A 38 34.31 -53.47 -22.25
N GLY A 39 35.44 -53.63 -21.55
CA GLY A 39 35.92 -52.74 -20.50
C GLY A 39 36.97 -51.69 -20.88
N ASN A 40 37.28 -50.88 -19.86
CA ASN A 40 38.42 -49.98 -19.63
C ASN A 40 38.91 -49.09 -20.78
N LEU A 41 38.60 -47.79 -20.65
CA LEU A 41 39.52 -46.70 -20.95
C LEU A 41 39.56 -45.75 -19.73
N ASN A 42 40.70 -45.74 -19.05
CA ASN A 42 41.14 -44.62 -18.23
C ASN A 42 41.35 -43.39 -19.14
N GLU A 43 41.23 -42.22 -18.50
CA GLU A 43 41.59 -40.90 -19.02
C GLU A 43 40.71 -40.37 -20.16
N LEU A 44 39.71 -39.58 -19.78
CA LEU A 44 39.38 -38.32 -20.44
C LEU A 44 38.63 -37.45 -19.43
N ASP A 45 39.35 -36.45 -18.95
CA ASP A 45 38.88 -35.35 -18.12
C ASP A 45 37.87 -34.53 -18.93
N VAL A 46 36.60 -34.93 -18.91
CA VAL A 46 35.51 -34.18 -19.55
C VAL A 46 35.09 -33.07 -18.60
N SER A 47 35.84 -31.97 -18.66
CA SER A 47 35.30 -30.64 -18.37
C SER A 47 34.01 -30.48 -19.15
N THR A 48 32.89 -30.41 -18.44
CA THR A 48 31.57 -30.15 -19.03
C THR A 48 31.55 -28.68 -19.44
N SER A 49 32.03 -28.38 -20.65
CA SER A 49 31.86 -27.04 -21.25
C SER A 49 30.38 -26.84 -21.57
N SER A 50 29.68 -26.16 -20.66
CA SER A 50 28.35 -25.64 -20.90
C SER A 50 28.40 -24.66 -22.07
N LEU A 51 27.52 -24.85 -23.06
CA LEU A 51 27.37 -23.91 -24.16
C LEU A 51 26.94 -22.53 -23.60
N PRO A 52 27.53 -21.41 -24.06
CA PRO A 52 27.15 -20.09 -23.62
C PRO A 52 25.66 -19.82 -23.82
N PHE A 53 24.98 -19.37 -22.78
CA PHE A 53 23.59 -18.95 -22.85
C PHE A 53 23.42 -17.49 -22.38
N LYS A 54 22.29 -16.89 -22.78
CA LYS A 54 22.04 -15.46 -22.64
C LYS A 54 21.08 -15.22 -21.48
N ILE A 55 21.52 -14.46 -20.49
CA ILE A 55 20.74 -14.10 -19.30
C ILE A 55 20.40 -12.61 -19.34
N TRP A 56 19.18 -12.25 -19.00
CA TRP A 56 18.74 -10.87 -18.86
C TRP A 56 18.90 -10.40 -17.42
N VAL A 57 19.54 -9.24 -17.22
CA VAL A 57 19.72 -8.65 -15.89
C VAL A 57 19.29 -7.19 -15.88
N LYS A 58 18.81 -6.69 -14.74
CA LYS A 58 18.34 -5.32 -14.57
C LYS A 58 18.92 -4.74 -13.29
N TYR A 59 19.54 -3.57 -13.39
CA TYR A 59 20.08 -2.83 -12.25
C TYR A 59 19.36 -1.48 -12.12
N GLY A 60 18.71 -1.24 -10.98
CA GLY A 60 17.88 -0.06 -10.74
C GLY A 60 16.76 0.09 -11.78
N ASN A 61 16.51 1.34 -12.21
CA ASN A 61 15.49 1.66 -13.22
C ASN A 61 15.98 1.52 -14.68
N ALA A 62 17.16 0.93 -14.91
CA ALA A 62 17.70 0.77 -16.25
C ALA A 62 16.92 -0.28 -17.07
N GLN A 63 17.06 -0.22 -18.40
CA GLN A 63 16.54 -1.27 -19.27
C GLN A 63 17.30 -2.59 -19.04
N PRO A 64 16.60 -3.75 -19.09
CA PRO A 64 17.24 -5.05 -18.97
C PRO A 64 18.36 -5.22 -19.99
N SER A 65 19.53 -5.63 -19.50
CA SER A 65 20.73 -5.85 -20.30
C SER A 65 20.99 -7.33 -20.44
N ARG A 66 21.43 -7.75 -21.62
CA ARG A 66 21.79 -9.14 -21.91
C ARG A 66 23.25 -9.41 -21.53
N VAL A 67 23.47 -10.42 -20.71
CA VAL A 67 24.77 -10.98 -20.32
C VAL A 67 24.94 -12.31 -21.04
N VAL A 68 26.11 -12.53 -21.64
CA VAL A 68 26.50 -13.84 -22.19
C VAL A 68 27.27 -14.54 -21.08
N PHE A 69 26.85 -15.76 -20.74
CA PHE A 69 27.39 -16.53 -19.64
C PHE A 69 27.71 -17.94 -20.11
N ASP A 70 28.95 -18.39 -19.86
CA ASP A 70 29.48 -19.67 -20.35
C ASP A 70 29.15 -20.84 -19.42
N GLY A 71 28.30 -20.62 -18.41
CA GLY A 71 27.93 -21.56 -17.36
C GLY A 71 28.91 -21.57 -16.20
N GLY A 72 28.44 -21.98 -15.01
CA GLY A 72 29.16 -21.85 -13.75
C GLY A 72 28.18 -21.78 -12.58
N ASP A 73 28.64 -21.25 -11.44
CA ASP A 73 27.78 -20.95 -10.30
C ASP A 73 27.28 -19.50 -10.29
N VAL A 74 26.58 -19.11 -9.21
CA VAL A 74 26.02 -17.75 -9.09
C VAL A 74 27.10 -16.69 -8.89
N ASP A 75 28.27 -17.03 -8.34
CA ASP A 75 29.37 -16.09 -8.18
C ASP A 75 30.06 -15.81 -9.53
N ASP A 76 30.24 -16.83 -10.37
CA ASP A 76 30.67 -16.65 -11.77
C ASP A 76 29.69 -15.73 -12.53
N LEU A 77 28.39 -15.90 -12.29
CA LEU A 77 27.36 -15.05 -12.88
C LEU A 77 27.46 -13.60 -12.39
N LYS A 78 27.74 -13.36 -11.10
CA LYS A 78 27.94 -12.01 -10.55
C LYS A 78 29.14 -11.32 -11.20
N GLU A 79 30.23 -12.04 -11.49
CA GLU A 79 31.37 -11.48 -12.22
C GLU A 79 30.99 -11.04 -13.64
N ALA A 80 30.28 -11.91 -14.37
CA ALA A 80 29.81 -11.60 -15.72
C ALA A 80 28.87 -10.38 -15.72
N VAL A 81 27.98 -10.28 -14.72
CA VAL A 81 27.07 -9.13 -14.53
C VAL A 81 27.85 -7.86 -14.21
N LYS A 82 28.80 -7.91 -13.27
CA LYS A 82 29.65 -6.78 -12.89
C LYS A 82 30.39 -6.23 -14.11
N LYS A 83 31.02 -7.10 -14.90
CA LYS A 83 31.73 -6.74 -16.14
C LYS A 83 30.80 -6.13 -17.20
N ARG A 84 29.57 -6.62 -17.34
CA ARG A 84 28.61 -6.10 -18.32
C ARG A 84 28.04 -4.74 -17.93
N LEU A 85 27.87 -4.50 -16.64
CA LEU A 85 27.30 -3.26 -16.10
C LEU A 85 28.36 -2.21 -15.75
N SER A 86 29.65 -2.49 -15.97
CA SER A 86 30.73 -1.50 -15.95
C SER A 86 30.42 -0.30 -16.85
N PRO A 87 30.62 0.97 -16.40
CA PRO A 87 31.35 1.37 -15.19
C PRO A 87 30.54 1.38 -13.89
N ARG A 88 29.23 1.07 -13.91
CA ARG A 88 28.31 1.29 -12.79
C ARG A 88 28.59 0.45 -11.55
N LEU A 89 29.28 -0.68 -11.70
CA LEU A 89 29.59 -1.62 -10.62
C LEU A 89 31.10 -1.82 -10.43
N ASN A 90 31.96 -0.98 -11.01
CA ASN A 90 33.43 -1.19 -10.99
C ASN A 90 33.99 -1.24 -9.56
N GLU A 91 33.49 -0.38 -8.67
CA GLU A 91 33.96 -0.23 -7.29
C GLU A 91 33.22 -1.17 -6.31
N THR A 92 32.26 -1.96 -6.77
CA THR A 92 31.46 -2.85 -5.93
C THR A 92 32.14 -4.19 -5.74
N ALA A 93 32.38 -4.62 -4.49
CA ALA A 93 32.87 -5.98 -4.21
C ALA A 93 31.84 -7.04 -4.62
N LEU A 94 32.28 -8.21 -5.10
CA LEU A 94 31.37 -9.26 -5.60
C LEU A 94 30.35 -9.74 -4.56
N HIS A 95 30.78 -9.85 -3.30
CA HIS A 95 29.92 -10.25 -2.19
C HIS A 95 28.84 -9.21 -1.82
N TRP A 96 28.91 -8.00 -2.37
CA TRP A 96 27.87 -6.98 -2.22
C TRP A 96 26.82 -7.07 -3.31
N ILE A 97 27.06 -7.86 -4.36
CA ILE A 97 26.12 -8.03 -5.47
C ILE A 97 25.22 -9.23 -5.15
N ILE A 98 23.92 -8.97 -5.05
CA ILE A 98 22.88 -9.98 -4.89
C ILE A 98 22.06 -10.03 -6.17
N LEU A 99 21.72 -11.24 -6.60
CA LEU A 99 20.90 -11.52 -7.77
C LEU A 99 19.63 -12.24 -7.32
N HIS A 100 18.46 -11.74 -7.69
CA HIS A 100 17.18 -12.44 -7.45
C HIS A 100 16.30 -12.44 -8.70
N LYS A 101 15.36 -13.40 -8.78
CA LYS A 101 14.45 -13.54 -9.93
C LYS A 101 13.36 -12.46 -9.89
N HIS A 102 12.97 -11.97 -11.07
CA HIS A 102 11.92 -10.95 -11.15
C HIS A 102 10.60 -11.43 -10.53
N GLY A 103 10.13 -10.73 -9.49
CA GLY A 103 8.87 -11.06 -8.79
C GLY A 103 9.01 -12.16 -7.74
N ASP A 104 10.24 -12.58 -7.44
CA ASP A 104 10.59 -13.49 -6.36
C ASP A 104 11.43 -12.72 -5.32
N GLU A 105 11.12 -12.87 -4.04
CA GLU A 105 11.83 -12.23 -2.93
C GLU A 105 13.01 -13.07 -2.43
N THR A 106 13.28 -14.22 -3.09
CA THR A 106 14.33 -15.16 -2.70
C THR A 106 15.64 -14.90 -3.43
N ASP A 107 16.72 -14.72 -2.68
CA ASP A 107 18.07 -14.53 -3.21
C ASP A 107 18.60 -15.80 -3.88
N LEU A 108 19.37 -15.65 -4.97
CA LEU A 108 20.11 -16.77 -5.54
C LEU A 108 21.31 -17.11 -4.64
N GLU A 109 21.35 -18.34 -4.17
CA GLU A 109 22.47 -18.84 -3.35
C GLU A 109 23.78 -18.81 -4.15
N PRO A 110 24.87 -18.22 -3.62
CA PRO A 110 26.16 -18.05 -4.31
C PRO A 110 26.74 -19.32 -4.97
N GLY A 111 26.49 -20.50 -4.40
CA GLY A 111 26.97 -21.79 -4.93
C GLY A 111 25.96 -22.55 -5.79
N ALA A 112 24.80 -21.99 -6.10
CA ALA A 112 23.80 -22.67 -6.92
C ALA A 112 24.28 -22.76 -8.38
N LYS A 113 24.15 -23.94 -8.98
CA LYS A 113 24.54 -24.15 -10.38
C LYS A 113 23.61 -23.37 -11.32
N VAL A 114 24.18 -22.59 -12.22
CA VAL A 114 23.43 -21.85 -13.25
C VAL A 114 23.67 -22.54 -14.60
N ASP A 115 22.65 -23.24 -15.10
CA ASP A 115 22.70 -23.97 -16.38
C ASP A 115 21.62 -23.50 -17.37
N SER A 116 21.50 -24.17 -18.51
CA SER A 116 20.57 -23.82 -19.60
C SER A 116 19.07 -23.93 -19.23
N SER A 117 18.74 -24.50 -18.07
CA SER A 117 17.38 -24.46 -17.50
C SER A 117 17.07 -23.11 -16.83
N PHE A 118 18.09 -22.31 -16.54
CA PHE A 118 18.00 -20.97 -15.97
C PHE A 118 17.59 -19.94 -17.06
N GLN A 119 16.38 -20.09 -17.58
CA GLN A 119 15.87 -19.22 -18.65
C GLN A 119 15.10 -18.04 -18.08
N ASN A 120 15.50 -16.83 -18.51
CA ASN A 120 14.77 -15.61 -18.23
C ASN A 120 14.69 -14.71 -19.48
N THR A 121 13.79 -13.73 -19.47
CA THR A 121 13.56 -12.85 -20.62
C THR A 121 13.66 -11.39 -20.19
N ALA A 122 13.68 -10.46 -21.15
CA ALA A 122 13.61 -9.04 -20.85
C ALA A 122 12.36 -8.63 -20.04
N LYS A 123 11.28 -9.43 -20.07
CA LYS A 123 10.09 -9.20 -19.23
C LYS A 123 10.28 -9.63 -17.78
N ASN A 124 11.14 -10.63 -17.54
CA ASN A 124 11.42 -11.20 -16.22
C ASN A 124 12.94 -11.29 -15.96
N PRO A 125 13.69 -10.17 -15.96
CA PRO A 125 15.15 -10.18 -15.80
C PRO A 125 15.57 -10.50 -14.37
N LEU A 126 16.79 -11.01 -14.16
CA LEU A 126 17.36 -11.02 -12.80
C LEU A 126 17.55 -9.58 -12.34
N GLN A 127 17.09 -9.24 -11.14
CA GLN A 127 17.41 -7.93 -10.60
C GLN A 127 18.74 -8.00 -9.84
N VAL A 128 19.56 -6.98 -10.06
CA VAL A 128 20.86 -6.81 -9.43
C VAL A 128 20.68 -5.83 -8.28
N ILE A 129 21.00 -6.27 -7.07
CA ILE A 129 20.96 -5.48 -5.84
C ILE A 129 22.40 -5.33 -5.34
N VAL A 130 22.77 -4.13 -4.91
CA VAL A 130 24.09 -3.87 -4.32
C VAL A 130 23.90 -3.48 -2.85
N ILE A 131 24.41 -4.29 -1.93
CA ILE A 131 24.40 -4.02 -0.49
C ILE A 131 25.79 -3.50 -0.09
N VAL A 132 25.90 -2.21 0.21
CA VAL A 132 27.16 -1.64 0.72
C VAL A 132 27.13 -1.64 2.26
N PRO A 133 28.07 -2.31 2.96
CA PRO A 133 28.15 -2.32 4.42
C PRO A 133 28.56 -0.96 4.99
N GLU A 134 27.94 -0.57 6.10
CA GLU A 134 28.11 0.73 6.79
C GLU A 134 29.54 1.06 7.30
N GLU A 135 30.52 0.15 7.25
CA GLU A 135 31.81 0.29 7.96
C GLU A 135 33.04 0.64 7.08
N GLU A 136 32.97 0.71 5.74
CA GLU A 136 34.15 1.04 4.92
C GLU A 136 34.45 2.55 4.76
N HIS A 137 33.50 3.43 5.05
CA HIS A 137 33.74 4.89 5.01
C HIS A 137 34.76 5.37 6.07
N LYS A 138 35.05 4.57 7.11
CA LYS A 138 35.99 4.94 8.17
C LYS A 138 37.46 4.71 7.83
N LYS A 139 37.80 3.93 6.79
CA LYS A 139 39.21 3.56 6.50
C LYS A 139 39.89 4.37 5.40
N GLN A 140 39.15 4.98 4.48
CA GLN A 140 39.75 5.80 3.41
C GLN A 140 40.03 7.26 3.83
N GLY A 141 39.47 7.75 4.94
CA GLY A 141 39.63 9.13 5.41
C GLY A 141 40.87 9.43 6.27
N LYS A 142 41.74 8.45 6.56
CA LYS A 142 42.89 8.63 7.48
C LYS A 142 44.25 8.91 6.84
N ARG A 143 44.32 9.09 5.51
CA ARG A 143 45.57 9.48 4.82
C ARG A 143 45.33 10.69 3.92
N LYS A 144 45.16 11.87 4.54
CA LYS A 144 45.49 13.21 4.03
C LYS A 144 44.81 14.24 4.93
N ALA A 145 45.36 14.41 6.13
CA ALA A 145 45.09 15.54 6.99
C ALA A 145 46.44 16.22 7.24
N SER A 146 46.77 17.18 6.39
CA SER A 146 47.72 18.26 6.65
C SER A 146 47.67 19.21 5.46
N GLU A 147 46.80 20.21 5.56
CA GLU A 147 47.08 21.63 5.27
C GLU A 147 45.74 22.38 5.22
N GLU A 148 45.62 23.33 6.15
CA GLU A 148 44.52 24.26 6.30
C GLU A 148 44.48 25.24 5.13
N GLU A 149 43.28 25.58 4.66
CA GLU A 149 42.95 26.98 4.37
C GLU A 149 41.44 27.21 4.41
N THR A 150 41.05 28.23 5.17
CA THR A 150 39.71 28.70 5.51
C THR A 150 38.86 29.07 4.30
N ILE A 151 37.68 28.44 4.15
CA ILE A 151 36.59 28.89 3.25
C ILE A 151 35.23 28.73 4.00
N PRO A 152 34.28 29.67 3.88
CA PRO A 152 33.07 29.70 4.71
C PRO A 152 32.10 28.55 4.40
N SER A 153 31.43 28.07 5.45
CA SER A 153 30.45 26.98 5.46
C SER A 153 29.30 27.15 4.45
N LYS A 154 29.47 26.65 3.22
CA LYS A 154 28.35 26.28 2.34
C LYS A 154 27.96 24.85 2.65
N HIS A 155 26.87 24.66 3.39
CA HIS A 155 26.24 23.36 3.56
C HIS A 155 25.61 22.93 2.22
N MET A 156 26.41 22.25 1.39
CA MET A 156 25.96 21.67 0.14
C MET A 156 25.40 20.27 0.44
N HIS A 157 24.08 20.09 0.25
CA HIS A 157 23.48 18.76 0.16
C HIS A 157 24.00 18.14 -1.13
N ILE A 158 25.00 17.26 -1.03
CA ILE A 158 25.59 16.59 -2.20
C ILE A 158 24.47 15.74 -2.84
N GLY A 159 23.87 16.27 -3.90
CA GLY A 159 22.83 15.59 -4.69
C GLY A 159 21.40 16.12 -4.56
N ALA A 160 21.10 17.14 -3.75
CA ALA A 160 19.77 17.78 -3.72
C ALA A 160 19.84 19.22 -4.23
N ASP A 161 18.88 19.60 -5.07
CA ASP A 161 18.83 20.93 -5.69
C ASP A 161 18.17 21.93 -4.75
N ASN A 162 18.79 23.10 -4.58
CA ASN A 162 18.17 24.21 -3.88
C ASN A 162 17.08 24.84 -4.78
N VAL A 163 15.82 24.60 -4.43
CA VAL A 163 14.64 25.05 -5.19
C VAL A 163 13.95 26.25 -4.55
N THR A 164 14.64 26.98 -3.68
CA THR A 164 14.10 28.15 -2.96
C THR A 164 13.62 29.28 -3.89
N HIS A 165 14.11 29.32 -5.13
CA HIS A 165 13.70 30.30 -6.14
C HIS A 165 12.52 29.85 -7.03
N THR A 166 12.04 28.61 -6.89
CA THR A 166 10.98 28.05 -7.75
C THR A 166 9.58 28.25 -7.13
N GLY A 167 8.54 27.67 -7.76
CA GLY A 167 7.19 27.61 -7.18
C GLY A 167 7.15 26.95 -5.79
N ILE A 168 7.98 25.93 -5.56
CA ILE A 168 8.11 25.26 -4.26
C ILE A 168 8.65 26.24 -3.20
N GLY A 169 9.68 27.02 -3.56
CA GLY A 169 10.24 28.04 -2.68
C GLY A 169 9.25 29.16 -2.37
N ARG A 170 8.44 29.59 -3.35
CA ARG A 170 7.34 30.54 -3.13
C ARG A 170 6.28 29.98 -2.18
N PHE A 171 5.91 28.70 -2.33
CA PHE A 171 5.02 28.01 -1.40
C PHE A 171 5.57 28.01 0.03
N TRP A 172 6.82 27.59 0.22
CA TRP A 172 7.46 27.58 1.55
C TRP A 172 7.53 28.97 2.19
N LYS A 173 7.93 29.99 1.43
CA LYS A 173 7.94 31.39 1.92
C LYS A 173 6.53 31.86 2.29
N ALA A 174 5.52 31.51 1.49
CA ALA A 174 4.15 31.85 1.81
C ALA A 174 3.73 31.21 3.14
N LEU A 175 4.05 29.93 3.36
CA LEU A 175 3.79 29.29 4.65
C LEU A 175 4.40 30.09 5.79
N GLN A 176 5.67 30.51 5.72
CA GLN A 176 6.32 31.25 6.81
C GLN A 176 5.67 32.61 7.15
N LEU A 177 4.97 33.22 6.20
CA LEU A 177 4.39 34.57 6.35
C LEU A 177 2.89 34.56 6.64
N MET A 178 2.25 33.39 6.54
CA MET A 178 0.80 33.29 6.68
C MET A 178 0.41 33.26 8.15
N GLU A 179 -0.43 34.19 8.57
CA GLU A 179 -1.13 34.14 9.85
C GLU A 179 -2.50 33.49 9.62
N ILE A 180 -2.86 32.52 10.45
CA ILE A 180 -4.19 31.87 10.46
C ILE A 180 -4.76 32.09 11.85
N ASP A 181 -5.94 32.70 11.92
CA ASP A 181 -6.71 32.79 13.17
C ASP A 181 -7.24 31.40 13.53
N ASP A 182 -7.37 31.10 14.82
CA ASP A 182 -7.98 29.85 15.30
C ASP A 182 -9.43 29.68 14.78
N LYS A 183 -10.07 30.78 14.33
CA LYS A 183 -11.40 30.80 13.70
C LYS A 183 -11.39 30.53 12.20
N ASP A 184 -10.23 30.58 11.55
CA ASP A 184 -10.14 30.38 10.12
C ASP A 184 -10.33 28.91 9.77
N MET A 185 -11.47 28.60 9.17
CA MET A 185 -11.75 27.25 8.67
C MET A 185 -10.91 26.86 7.44
N PHE A 186 -10.10 27.76 6.88
CA PHE A 186 -9.40 27.52 5.62
C PHE A 186 -7.98 28.06 5.64
N LEU A 187 -7.05 27.24 5.15
CA LEU A 187 -5.70 27.65 4.78
C LEU A 187 -5.73 28.02 3.29
N SER A 188 -5.66 29.32 2.97
CA SER A 188 -5.66 29.84 1.59
C SER A 188 -4.32 30.52 1.29
N LEU A 189 -3.55 29.94 0.35
CA LEU A 189 -2.30 30.49 -0.12
C LEU A 189 -2.53 31.78 -0.92
N PRO A 190 -1.55 32.71 -0.96
CA PRO A 190 -1.62 33.90 -1.80
C PRO A 190 -1.83 33.57 -3.29
N THR A 191 -2.44 34.50 -4.02
CA THR A 191 -2.74 34.35 -5.45
C THR A 191 -1.50 33.94 -6.26
N GLY A 192 -1.64 32.89 -7.09
CA GLY A 192 -0.56 32.38 -7.94
C GLY A 192 0.47 31.50 -7.21
N ILE A 193 0.18 31.10 -5.97
CA ILE A 193 0.94 30.11 -5.20
C ILE A 193 0.06 28.88 -4.98
N PHE A 194 0.65 27.71 -5.18
CA PHE A 194 -0.03 26.43 -5.09
C PHE A 194 0.73 25.49 -4.15
N PHE A 195 0.02 24.52 -3.55
CA PHE A 195 0.66 23.55 -2.65
C PHE A 195 1.79 22.81 -3.37
N CYS A 196 2.96 22.74 -2.72
CA CYS A 196 4.18 22.18 -3.31
C CYS A 196 4.60 22.79 -4.67
N GLY A 197 4.11 23.99 -5.02
CA GLY A 197 4.42 24.65 -6.29
C GLY A 197 3.69 24.09 -7.51
N GLU A 198 2.69 23.23 -7.32
CA GLU A 198 2.01 22.49 -8.38
C GLU A 198 0.56 22.97 -8.56
N ASN A 199 0.22 23.44 -9.76
CA ASN A 199 -1.08 24.04 -10.04
C ASN A 199 -2.26 23.07 -9.79
N ASP A 200 -2.04 21.76 -9.97
CA ASP A 200 -3.07 20.73 -9.82
C ASP A 200 -3.46 20.45 -8.36
N GLN A 201 -2.62 20.84 -7.39
CA GLN A 201 -2.88 20.66 -5.96
C GLN A 201 -3.78 21.75 -5.38
N GLY A 202 -4.05 22.81 -6.15
CA GLY A 202 -4.82 23.97 -5.72
C GLY A 202 -4.05 24.87 -4.73
N SER A 203 -4.77 25.88 -4.24
CA SER A 203 -4.21 26.95 -3.39
C SER A 203 -5.00 27.16 -2.09
N SER A 204 -6.02 26.35 -1.83
CA SER A 204 -6.82 26.45 -0.62
C SER A 204 -7.23 25.07 -0.12
N LEU A 205 -7.24 24.88 1.19
CA LEU A 205 -7.77 23.68 1.83
C LEU A 205 -8.65 24.05 3.03
N LEU A 206 -9.63 23.20 3.32
CA LEU A 206 -10.44 23.29 4.54
C LEU A 206 -9.65 22.70 5.72
N ILE A 207 -9.49 23.47 6.79
CA ILE A 207 -8.96 23.02 8.07
C ILE A 207 -10.10 22.33 8.83
N ARG A 208 -10.14 21.01 8.73
CA ARG A 208 -11.17 20.18 9.37
C ARG A 208 -10.94 20.13 10.89
N ARG A 209 -12.00 20.02 11.67
CA ARG A 209 -11.89 19.82 13.14
C ARG A 209 -11.01 18.60 13.48
N CYS A 210 -11.13 17.53 12.70
CA CYS A 210 -10.28 16.35 12.89
C CYS A 210 -8.79 16.62 12.59
N TYR A 211 -8.45 17.60 11.73
CA TYR A 211 -7.05 17.96 11.50
C TYR A 211 -6.44 18.59 12.76
N CYS A 212 -7.16 19.48 13.42
CA CYS A 212 -6.72 20.08 14.68
C CYS A 212 -6.52 19.01 15.76
N HIS A 213 -7.48 18.09 15.89
CA HIS A 213 -7.38 16.99 16.85
C HIS A 213 -6.23 16.03 16.55
N LEU A 214 -6.08 15.60 15.30
CA LEU A 214 -4.99 14.70 14.90
C LEU A 214 -3.62 15.36 15.06
N ALA A 215 -3.48 16.65 14.69
CA ALA A 215 -2.25 17.40 14.92
C ALA A 215 -1.94 17.54 16.41
N HIS A 216 -2.95 17.77 17.25
CA HIS A 216 -2.79 17.77 18.70
C HIS A 216 -2.26 16.43 19.22
N ILE A 217 -2.91 15.32 18.85
CA ILE A 217 -2.44 13.95 19.20
C ILE A 217 -0.97 13.78 18.81
N ILE A 218 -0.61 14.08 17.56
CA ILE A 218 0.76 13.92 17.04
C ILE A 218 1.79 14.77 17.80
N PHE A 219 1.44 16.01 18.16
CA PHE A 219 2.40 16.94 18.78
C PHE A 219 2.51 16.80 20.30
N THR A 220 1.46 16.34 20.98
CA THR A 220 1.50 16.10 22.44
C THR A 220 2.10 14.76 22.82
N ASP A 221 2.16 13.84 21.86
CA ASP A 221 2.68 12.51 22.07
C ASP A 221 4.22 12.53 22.11
N ASN A 222 4.74 12.28 23.30
CA ASN A 222 6.17 12.26 23.61
C ASN A 222 6.73 10.84 23.69
N VAL A 223 5.87 9.82 23.56
CA VAL A 223 6.25 8.40 23.64
C VAL A 223 6.38 7.84 22.24
N ASN A 224 5.39 8.09 21.37
CA ASN A 224 5.44 7.66 19.99
C ASN A 224 6.26 8.62 19.14
N HIS A 225 6.92 8.06 18.13
CA HIS A 225 7.65 8.80 17.10
C HIS A 225 7.06 8.54 15.70
N ARG A 226 5.98 7.75 15.62
CA ARG A 226 5.41 7.25 14.37
C ARG A 226 3.89 7.25 14.44
N TRP A 227 3.27 7.89 13.47
CA TRP A 227 1.81 7.94 13.35
C TRP A 227 1.40 7.53 11.94
N ARG A 228 0.45 6.59 11.84
CA ARG A 228 -0.25 6.27 10.60
C ARG A 228 -1.60 6.95 10.62
N ILE A 229 -1.83 7.84 9.67
CA ILE A 229 -3.10 8.51 9.44
C ILE A 229 -3.75 7.89 8.21
N THR A 230 -4.80 7.10 8.42
CA THR A 230 -5.49 6.38 7.37
C THR A 230 -6.98 6.71 7.31
N GLY A 231 -7.71 6.19 6.33
CA GLY A 231 -9.13 6.47 6.11
C GLY A 231 -9.52 6.40 4.64
N ASN A 232 -10.80 6.59 4.35
CA ASN A 232 -11.37 6.40 3.01
C ASN A 232 -10.60 7.20 1.92
N PRO A 233 -10.34 6.61 0.74
CA PRO A 233 -9.72 7.35 -0.37
C PRO A 233 -10.49 8.63 -0.71
N GLY A 234 -9.78 9.75 -0.89
CA GLY A 234 -10.42 11.03 -1.23
C GLY A 234 -10.97 11.84 -0.04
N ILE A 235 -10.70 11.43 1.21
CA ILE A 235 -11.21 12.12 2.41
C ILE A 235 -10.40 13.35 2.88
N GLY A 236 -9.32 13.70 2.17
CA GLY A 236 -8.49 14.88 2.50
C GLY A 236 -7.16 14.57 3.22
N LYS A 237 -6.77 13.30 3.32
CA LYS A 237 -5.48 12.85 3.86
C LYS A 237 -4.27 13.66 3.38
N THR A 238 -4.08 13.83 2.07
CA THR A 238 -2.98 14.64 1.50
C THR A 238 -3.01 16.09 1.99
N PHE A 239 -4.20 16.71 2.05
CA PHE A 239 -4.37 18.07 2.58
C PHE A 239 -4.04 18.17 4.08
N PHE A 240 -4.29 17.12 4.86
CA PHE A 240 -3.79 17.04 6.24
C PHE A 240 -2.26 17.04 6.28
N GLY A 241 -1.59 16.37 5.34
CA GLY A 241 -0.13 16.45 5.16
C GLY A 241 0.34 17.89 4.93
N TYR A 242 -0.31 18.65 4.05
CA TYR A 242 -0.01 20.07 3.83
C TYR A 242 -0.25 20.93 5.08
N TYR A 243 -1.32 20.67 5.81
CA TYR A 243 -1.60 21.34 7.08
C TYR A 243 -0.50 21.05 8.13
N LEU A 244 0.00 19.82 8.22
CA LEU A 244 1.14 19.50 9.08
C LEU A 244 2.42 20.22 8.65
N ILE A 245 2.71 20.29 7.34
CA ILE A 245 3.86 21.07 6.83
C ILE A 245 3.73 22.53 7.27
N PHE A 246 2.57 23.15 7.08
CA PHE A 246 2.29 24.51 7.55
C PHE A 246 2.59 24.67 9.05
N LEU A 247 2.00 23.81 9.90
CA LEU A 247 2.16 23.85 11.35
C LEU A 247 3.63 23.67 11.79
N LEU A 248 4.39 22.82 11.11
CA LEU A 248 5.78 22.52 11.45
C LEU A 248 6.74 23.62 10.98
N VAL A 249 6.52 24.18 9.79
CA VAL A 249 7.28 25.32 9.28
C VAL A 249 7.15 26.53 10.22
N HIS A 250 5.94 26.81 10.74
CA HIS A 250 5.72 27.87 11.74
C HIS A 250 6.46 27.64 13.06
N ARG A 251 6.68 26.37 13.42
CA ARG A 251 7.47 25.99 14.60
C ARG A 251 8.97 25.96 14.32
N GLY A 252 9.42 26.38 13.13
CA GLY A 252 10.83 26.38 12.73
C GLY A 252 11.43 24.98 12.57
N LYS A 253 10.59 23.96 12.36
CA LYS A 253 11.02 22.56 12.25
C LYS A 253 11.43 22.22 10.81
N THR A 254 12.43 21.35 10.68
CA THR A 254 12.79 20.75 9.40
C THR A 254 11.79 19.65 9.03
N VAL A 255 11.24 19.72 7.82
CA VAL A 255 10.22 18.78 7.32
C VAL A 255 10.68 18.17 6.01
N ILE A 256 10.78 16.85 5.97
CA ILE A 256 10.99 16.06 4.76
C ILE A 256 9.62 15.55 4.31
N TYR A 257 9.17 15.97 3.13
CA TYR A 257 7.92 15.53 2.53
C TYR A 257 8.20 14.60 1.36
N HIS A 258 7.70 13.36 1.44
CA HIS A 258 7.96 12.31 0.46
C HIS A 258 6.63 11.70 0.01
N TYR A 259 6.35 11.77 -1.28
CA TYR A 259 5.03 11.41 -1.79
C TYR A 259 5.16 10.79 -3.17
N SER A 260 4.16 9.99 -3.54
CA SER A 260 4.23 9.13 -4.71
C SER A 260 4.56 9.88 -6.01
N CYS A 261 5.42 9.27 -6.83
CA CYS A 261 5.78 9.72 -8.17
C CYS A 261 6.49 11.08 -8.24
N ARG A 262 6.96 11.65 -7.13
CA ARG A 262 7.72 12.91 -7.13
C ARG A 262 8.95 12.82 -6.22
N PRO A 263 10.03 13.56 -6.55
CA PRO A 263 11.20 13.61 -5.70
C PRO A 263 10.88 14.19 -4.32
N PRO A 264 11.43 13.63 -3.23
CA PRO A 264 11.22 14.18 -1.90
C PRO A 264 11.67 15.64 -1.79
N LEU A 265 10.99 16.38 -0.91
CA LEU A 265 11.26 17.78 -0.60
C LEU A 265 11.74 17.91 0.85
N CYS A 266 12.68 18.81 1.11
CA CYS A 266 13.13 19.17 2.44
C CYS A 266 12.90 20.67 2.66
N PHE A 267 11.97 21.00 3.55
CA PHE A 267 11.70 22.35 4.03
C PHE A 267 12.52 22.58 5.29
N SER A 268 13.45 23.54 5.26
CA SER A 268 14.35 23.84 6.39
C SER A 268 14.47 25.36 6.57
N ASN A 269 15.04 25.80 7.70
CA ASN A 269 15.32 27.23 7.92
C ASN A 269 16.33 27.81 6.91
N ASN A 270 17.12 26.96 6.24
CA ASN A 270 18.13 27.36 5.26
C ASN A 270 17.58 27.43 3.82
N GLY A 271 16.29 27.15 3.62
CA GLY A 271 15.64 27.08 2.32
C GLY A 271 14.96 25.75 2.06
N VAL A 272 14.51 25.57 0.82
CA VAL A 272 13.87 24.35 0.34
C VAL A 272 14.77 23.62 -0.64
N PHE A 273 14.90 22.32 -0.44
CA PHE A 273 15.71 21.43 -1.25
C PHE A 273 14.84 20.33 -1.84
N GLN A 274 15.09 19.96 -3.08
CA GLN A 274 14.41 18.85 -3.76
C GLN A 274 15.44 17.80 -4.15
N ALA A 275 15.11 16.53 -3.96
CA ALA A 275 15.97 15.46 -4.41
C ALA A 275 16.03 15.41 -5.95
N ILE A 276 17.18 15.01 -6.54
CA ILE A 276 17.32 14.89 -8.01
C ILE A 276 16.39 13.80 -8.59
N SER A 277 16.08 12.78 -7.79
CA SER A 277 15.19 11.69 -8.15
C SER A 277 14.37 11.26 -6.94
N ASP A 278 13.55 10.23 -7.09
CA ASP A 278 12.90 9.55 -5.97
C ASP A 278 13.93 8.79 -5.11
N ASN A 279 14.76 9.56 -4.39
CA ASN A 279 15.85 9.06 -3.56
C ASN A 279 15.85 9.81 -2.22
N ILE A 280 15.10 9.26 -1.28
CA ILE A 280 14.98 9.79 0.08
C ILE A 280 16.31 9.84 0.84
N HIS A 281 17.32 9.04 0.46
CA HIS A 281 18.63 9.03 1.11
C HIS A 281 19.43 10.32 0.92
N GLN A 282 19.05 11.18 -0.03
CA GLN A 282 19.68 12.50 -0.16
C GLN A 282 19.43 13.40 1.05
N PHE A 283 18.36 13.14 1.82
CA PHE A 283 18.04 13.81 3.08
C PHE A 283 18.41 13.00 4.31
N TYR A 284 19.38 12.07 4.19
CA TYR A 284 19.76 11.15 5.26
C TYR A 284 20.18 11.87 6.56
N LYS A 285 20.85 13.02 6.45
CA LYS A 285 21.29 13.80 7.62
C LYS A 285 20.09 14.34 8.40
N GLU A 286 19.11 14.89 7.69
CA GLU A 286 17.90 15.45 8.26
C GLU A 286 17.02 14.33 8.83
N LEU A 287 16.91 13.20 8.13
CA LEU A 287 16.14 12.04 8.59
C LEU A 287 16.74 11.36 9.83
N ARG A 288 18.04 11.51 10.11
CA ARG A 288 18.66 11.05 11.36
C ARG A 288 18.48 12.00 12.54
N ASN A 289 17.97 13.21 12.31
CA ASN A 289 17.68 14.15 13.38
C ASN A 289 16.32 13.83 14.03
N PRO A 290 16.26 13.45 15.32
CA PRO A 290 14.99 13.16 16.01
C PRO A 290 14.04 14.36 16.13
N ASP A 291 14.55 15.59 15.95
CA ASP A 291 13.74 16.81 15.95
C ASP A 291 13.15 17.15 14.56
N ALA A 292 13.61 16.47 13.51
CA ALA A 292 13.06 16.62 12.16
C ALA A 292 11.81 15.76 11.99
N TRP A 293 11.00 16.15 11.01
CA TRP A 293 9.75 15.50 10.68
C TRP A 293 9.80 14.88 9.29
N TYR A 294 9.36 13.62 9.18
CA TYR A 294 9.27 12.89 7.94
C TYR A 294 7.80 12.59 7.63
N ILE A 295 7.21 13.37 6.72
CA ILE A 295 5.82 13.21 6.29
C ILE A 295 5.82 12.42 4.98
N VAL A 296 5.10 11.30 4.97
CA VAL A 296 5.05 10.37 3.84
C VAL A 296 3.63 10.24 3.34
N ASP A 297 3.38 10.46 2.05
CA ASP A 297 2.04 10.35 1.45
C ASP A 297 1.96 9.23 0.41
N GLY A 298 1.17 8.20 0.74
CA GLY A 298 0.75 7.19 -0.21
C GLY A 298 1.79 6.15 -0.63
N ILE A 299 2.98 6.14 0.00
CA ILE A 299 4.07 5.20 -0.29
C ILE A 299 4.62 4.57 1.00
N PRO A 300 5.25 3.37 0.93
CA PRO A 300 5.88 2.75 2.09
C PRO A 300 7.00 3.62 2.66
N PRO A 301 6.95 3.99 3.95
CA PRO A 301 7.99 4.81 4.56
C PRO A 301 9.19 3.96 4.98
N SER A 302 10.40 4.42 4.66
CA SER A 302 11.63 3.87 5.25
C SER A 302 11.75 4.23 6.74
N LYS A 303 12.41 3.36 7.52
CA LYS A 303 12.62 3.56 8.96
C LYS A 303 13.74 4.55 9.23
N TYR A 304 13.41 5.67 9.87
CA TYR A 304 14.37 6.69 10.31
C TYR A 304 14.13 7.11 11.77
N PRO A 305 15.13 7.76 12.42
CA PRO A 305 14.99 8.39 13.74
C PRO A 305 14.07 9.61 13.78
N ALA A 306 13.93 10.36 12.68
CA ALA A 306 13.00 11.48 12.58
C ALA A 306 11.57 11.06 12.93
N ARG A 307 10.78 12.02 13.44
CA ARG A 307 9.35 11.80 13.73
C ARG A 307 8.60 11.56 12.41
N THR A 308 7.99 10.38 12.25
CA THR A 308 7.37 9.99 10.98
C THR A 308 5.84 10.05 11.04
N VAL A 309 5.23 10.74 10.08
CA VAL A 309 3.78 10.70 9.86
C VAL A 309 3.51 10.09 8.49
N LEU A 310 2.98 8.87 8.48
CA LEU A 310 2.51 8.21 7.27
C LEU A 310 1.05 8.56 7.05
N VAL A 311 0.75 9.21 5.94
CA VAL A 311 -0.60 9.49 5.47
C VAL A 311 -0.90 8.53 4.32
N CYS A 312 -1.86 7.62 4.48
CA CYS A 312 -2.11 6.60 3.45
C CYS A 312 -3.54 6.10 3.38
N SER A 313 -3.95 5.56 2.24
CA SER A 313 -5.16 4.73 2.17
C SER A 313 -5.01 3.45 3.01
N PRO A 314 -6.11 2.73 3.32
CA PRO A 314 -6.07 1.49 4.11
C PRO A 314 -5.38 0.29 3.43
N LYS A 315 -4.77 0.49 2.26
CA LYS A 315 -4.07 -0.56 1.50
C LYS A 315 -2.89 -1.13 2.30
N LYS A 316 -2.94 -2.43 2.60
CA LYS A 316 -1.88 -3.14 3.35
C LYS A 316 -0.48 -2.98 2.76
N SER A 317 -0.35 -3.02 1.43
CA SER A 317 0.96 -2.89 0.76
C SER A 317 1.72 -1.60 1.07
N ILE A 318 1.04 -0.56 1.56
CA ILE A 318 1.66 0.72 1.89
C ILE A 318 2.16 0.75 3.34
N HIS A 319 1.43 0.14 4.28
CA HIS A 319 1.64 0.36 5.71
C HIS A 319 2.02 -0.89 6.50
N TYR A 320 1.98 -2.08 5.87
CA TYR A 320 2.21 -3.36 6.56
C TYR A 320 3.50 -3.37 7.38
N GLU A 321 4.62 -2.97 6.77
CA GLU A 321 5.91 -2.90 7.48
C GLU A 321 5.95 -1.79 8.52
N PHE A 322 5.35 -0.63 8.20
CA PHE A 322 5.35 0.53 9.09
C PHE A 322 4.61 0.27 10.40
N ASP A 323 3.48 -0.45 10.33
CA ASP A 323 2.69 -0.84 11.50
C ASP A 323 3.44 -1.85 12.39
N ASN A 324 4.39 -2.61 11.83
CA ASN A 324 5.26 -3.51 12.60
C ASN A 324 6.43 -2.78 13.29
N PHE A 325 6.62 -1.48 13.05
CA PHE A 325 7.63 -0.72 13.78
C PHE A 325 7.21 -0.49 15.24
N PRO A 326 8.17 -0.51 16.19
CA PRO A 326 7.85 -0.21 17.57
C PRO A 326 7.24 1.18 17.72
N VAL A 327 6.24 1.28 18.59
CA VAL A 327 5.69 2.55 19.09
C VAL A 327 5.05 3.38 17.95
N THR A 328 4.22 2.70 17.14
CA THR A 328 3.42 3.28 16.05
C THR A 328 1.97 3.45 16.50
N THR A 329 1.44 4.67 16.38
CA THR A 329 0.02 4.96 16.64
C THR A 329 -0.77 5.01 15.34
N ILE A 330 -1.92 4.35 15.29
CA ILE A 330 -2.80 4.32 14.11
C ILE A 330 -4.01 5.18 14.38
N CYS A 331 -4.25 6.17 13.51
CA CYS A 331 -5.42 7.03 13.54
C CYS A 331 -6.20 6.93 12.22
N TYR A 332 -7.51 6.95 12.33
CA TYR A 332 -8.48 6.92 11.24
C TYR A 332 -9.12 8.29 11.09
N MET A 333 -9.10 8.83 9.89
CA MET A 333 -9.72 10.11 9.54
C MET A 333 -11.21 9.89 9.25
N PRO A 334 -12.12 10.66 9.89
CA PRO A 334 -13.56 10.50 9.70
C PRO A 334 -14.01 11.00 8.32
N VAL A 335 -15.18 10.50 7.89
CA VAL A 335 -15.93 11.05 6.75
C VAL A 335 -16.32 12.52 6.99
N TRP A 336 -16.63 13.26 5.93
CA TRP A 336 -17.03 14.65 6.08
C TRP A 336 -18.48 14.75 6.55
N ASN A 337 -18.76 15.74 7.39
CA ASN A 337 -20.15 16.11 7.73
C ASN A 337 -20.71 17.12 6.72
N ASP A 338 -22.01 17.39 6.83
CA ASP A 338 -22.71 18.30 5.92
C ASP A 338 -22.14 19.72 5.98
N ASP A 339 -21.85 20.25 7.17
CA ASP A 339 -21.29 21.58 7.36
C ASP A 339 -19.92 21.75 6.68
N GLU A 340 -19.04 20.74 6.79
CA GLU A 340 -17.74 20.69 6.14
C GLU A 340 -17.90 20.72 4.61
N VAL A 341 -18.82 19.91 4.07
CA VAL A 341 -19.10 19.83 2.62
C VAL A 341 -19.68 21.14 2.12
N SER A 342 -20.69 21.68 2.80
CA SER A 342 -21.36 22.93 2.46
C SER A 342 -20.40 24.13 2.49
N SER A 343 -19.56 24.22 3.52
CA SER A 343 -18.55 25.28 3.66
C SER A 343 -17.49 25.19 2.56
N CYS A 344 -16.98 23.98 2.30
CA CYS A 344 -15.99 23.76 1.26
C CYS A 344 -16.56 24.02 -0.14
N ARG A 345 -17.80 23.60 -0.39
CA ARG A 345 -18.53 23.91 -1.63
C ARG A 345 -18.58 25.42 -1.85
N ALA A 346 -19.04 26.17 -0.85
CA ALA A 346 -19.20 27.62 -0.97
C ALA A 346 -17.90 28.35 -1.31
N LYS A 347 -16.75 27.91 -0.76
CA LYS A 347 -15.46 28.61 -0.93
C LYS A 347 -14.60 28.08 -2.08
N ILE A 348 -14.41 26.76 -2.18
CA ILE A 348 -13.47 26.15 -3.12
C ILE A 348 -14.17 25.72 -4.42
N PHE A 349 -15.45 25.37 -4.33
CA PHE A 349 -16.24 24.83 -5.43
C PHE A 349 -17.53 25.63 -5.69
N PRO A 350 -17.48 26.98 -5.75
CA PRO A 350 -18.67 27.83 -5.74
C PRO A 350 -19.61 27.61 -6.94
N TYR A 351 -19.07 27.03 -8.02
CA TYR A 351 -19.76 26.71 -9.26
C TYR A 351 -20.60 25.43 -9.19
N HIS A 352 -20.46 24.61 -8.14
CA HIS A 352 -21.32 23.45 -7.96
C HIS A 352 -22.68 23.85 -7.37
N ASP A 353 -23.72 23.31 -8.00
CA ASP A 353 -25.09 23.42 -7.55
C ASP A 353 -25.27 22.77 -6.16
N PRO A 354 -25.82 23.49 -5.16
CA PRO A 354 -26.03 22.94 -3.82
C PRO A 354 -26.90 21.68 -3.79
N THR A 355 -27.95 21.62 -4.62
CA THR A 355 -28.87 20.47 -4.63
C THR A 355 -28.20 19.20 -5.17
N LEU A 356 -27.38 19.32 -6.22
CA LEU A 356 -26.54 18.22 -6.70
C LEU A 356 -25.58 17.73 -5.62
N VAL A 357 -24.91 18.65 -4.91
CA VAL A 357 -23.94 18.29 -3.85
C VAL A 357 -24.62 17.56 -2.70
N GLU A 358 -25.83 17.98 -2.31
CA GLU A 358 -26.63 17.29 -1.30
C GLU A 358 -27.04 15.87 -1.75
N GLU A 359 -27.48 15.71 -3.00
CA GLU A 359 -27.80 14.40 -3.57
C GLU A 359 -26.56 13.48 -3.56
N LEU A 360 -25.41 14.01 -3.99
CA LEU A 360 -24.16 13.28 -3.99
C LEU A 360 -23.68 12.96 -2.58
N PHE A 361 -23.90 13.83 -1.60
CA PHE A 361 -23.62 13.54 -0.20
C PHE A 361 -24.44 12.37 0.30
N ARG A 362 -25.75 12.35 0.01
CA ARG A 362 -26.64 11.23 0.35
C ARG A 362 -26.26 9.93 -0.36
N LYS A 363 -25.70 10.01 -1.58
CA LYS A 363 -25.24 8.85 -2.36
C LYS A 363 -23.89 8.33 -1.86
N TRP A 364 -22.90 9.20 -1.74
CA TRP A 364 -21.48 8.89 -1.50
C TRP A 364 -21.01 9.12 -0.06
N GLY A 365 -21.89 9.40 0.90
CA GLY A 365 -21.54 9.36 2.33
C GLY A 365 -20.46 10.33 2.77
N GLY A 366 -20.40 11.53 2.18
CA GLY A 366 -19.44 12.57 2.60
C GLY A 366 -17.98 12.30 2.20
N ILE A 367 -17.73 11.65 1.06
CA ILE A 367 -16.39 11.59 0.45
C ILE A 367 -16.20 12.77 -0.52
N PRO A 368 -15.40 13.81 -0.18
CA PRO A 368 -15.29 15.05 -0.97
C PRO A 368 -14.84 14.84 -2.41
N ARG A 369 -14.01 13.83 -2.66
CA ARG A 369 -13.59 13.48 -4.01
C ARG A 369 -14.79 13.23 -4.94
N PHE A 370 -15.83 12.57 -4.45
CA PHE A 370 -17.01 12.26 -5.26
C PHE A 370 -18.12 13.30 -5.10
N VAL A 371 -18.24 13.90 -3.92
CA VAL A 371 -19.26 14.90 -3.59
C VAL A 371 -18.94 16.28 -4.16
N LEU A 372 -17.66 16.64 -4.30
CA LEU A 372 -17.20 17.97 -4.75
C LEU A 372 -16.29 17.88 -5.98
N GLU A 373 -15.10 17.28 -5.85
CA GLU A 373 -14.06 17.29 -6.91
C GLU A 373 -14.55 16.67 -8.22
N LYS A 374 -15.31 15.57 -8.12
CA LYS A 374 -15.83 14.81 -9.26
C LYS A 374 -17.35 14.91 -9.40
N ALA A 375 -18.00 15.89 -8.78
CA ALA A 375 -19.46 15.98 -8.75
C ALA A 375 -20.08 15.95 -10.16
N ASN A 376 -19.52 16.73 -11.10
CA ASN A 376 -19.97 16.78 -12.49
C ASN A 376 -19.35 15.71 -13.41
N ASN A 377 -18.61 14.74 -12.87
CA ASN A 377 -17.93 13.71 -13.66
C ASN A 377 -18.77 12.43 -13.76
N TYR A 378 -19.58 12.32 -14.82
CA TYR A 378 -20.50 11.19 -15.03
C TYR A 378 -19.85 9.80 -14.90
N SER A 379 -18.66 9.60 -15.48
CA SER A 379 -18.01 8.27 -15.45
C SER A 379 -17.57 7.88 -14.04
N GLN A 380 -17.11 8.86 -13.26
CA GLN A 380 -16.75 8.64 -11.85
C GLN A 380 -18.00 8.47 -10.98
N GLN A 381 -19.09 9.17 -11.27
CA GLN A 381 -20.36 8.99 -10.56
C GLN A 381 -20.97 7.60 -10.79
N LYS A 382 -20.79 7.05 -12.01
CA LYS A 382 -21.24 5.70 -12.36
C LYS A 382 -20.43 4.59 -11.69
N SER A 383 -19.19 4.87 -11.24
CA SER A 383 -18.36 3.83 -10.63
C SER A 383 -18.98 3.25 -9.36
N LEU A 384 -19.80 4.02 -8.63
CA LEU A 384 -20.54 3.48 -7.48
C LEU A 384 -21.53 2.40 -7.90
N ASP A 385 -22.27 2.65 -8.99
CA ASP A 385 -23.26 1.69 -9.48
C ASP A 385 -22.55 0.41 -9.95
N ASP A 386 -21.36 0.54 -10.56
CA ASP A 386 -20.51 -0.59 -10.93
C ASP A 386 -19.97 -1.35 -9.71
N GLU A 387 -19.57 -0.68 -8.63
CA GLU A 387 -19.15 -1.31 -7.37
C GLU A 387 -20.31 -2.04 -6.68
N ILE A 388 -21.48 -1.40 -6.58
CA ILE A 388 -22.72 -2.02 -6.08
C ILE A 388 -23.03 -3.27 -6.93
N SER A 389 -22.88 -3.19 -8.25
CA SER A 389 -23.15 -4.32 -9.15
C SER A 389 -22.23 -5.52 -8.94
N LYS A 390 -21.08 -5.33 -8.31
CA LYS A 390 -20.11 -6.40 -7.98
C LYS A 390 -20.32 -6.96 -6.57
N CYS A 391 -21.12 -6.30 -5.72
CA CYS A 391 -21.36 -6.76 -4.36
C CYS A 391 -22.11 -8.09 -4.35
N ASP A 392 -21.64 -9.02 -3.53
CA ASP A 392 -22.22 -10.33 -3.27
C ASP A 392 -22.17 -10.63 -1.76
N THR A 393 -22.45 -11.87 -1.36
CA THR A 393 -22.34 -12.31 0.03
C THR A 393 -20.91 -12.24 0.58
N SER A 394 -19.88 -12.17 -0.28
CA SER A 394 -18.48 -12.05 0.12
C SER A 394 -18.16 -10.69 0.74
N LEU A 395 -19.07 -9.71 0.66
CA LEU A 395 -18.96 -8.42 1.36
C LEU A 395 -18.75 -8.60 2.87
N SER A 396 -19.28 -9.67 3.48
CA SER A 396 -19.07 -9.98 4.90
C SER A 396 -17.59 -10.22 5.26
N ASN A 397 -16.76 -10.57 4.27
CA ASN A 397 -15.33 -10.79 4.45
C ASN A 397 -14.50 -9.52 4.17
N TYR A 398 -15.15 -8.39 3.86
CA TYR A 398 -14.46 -7.14 3.63
C TYR A 398 -13.92 -6.58 4.95
N ILE A 399 -12.60 -6.45 5.03
CA ILE A 399 -11.90 -5.96 6.21
C ILE A 399 -11.48 -4.50 6.10
N GLY A 400 -11.89 -3.77 5.04
CA GLY A 400 -11.54 -2.36 4.87
C GLY A 400 -10.17 -2.09 4.27
N ASP A 401 -9.57 -3.05 3.56
CA ASP A 401 -8.18 -2.98 3.06
C ASP A 401 -8.06 -3.20 1.54
N THR A 402 -9.18 -3.36 0.80
CA THR A 402 -9.19 -3.64 -0.65
C THR A 402 -9.97 -2.58 -1.43
N ASN A 403 -9.56 -2.32 -2.67
CA ASN A 403 -10.08 -1.22 -3.52
C ASN A 403 -11.45 -1.51 -4.16
N ASN A 404 -12.06 -2.66 -3.88
CA ASN A 404 -13.21 -3.12 -4.66
C ASN A 404 -14.55 -2.60 -4.12
N TYR A 405 -14.55 -2.03 -2.90
CA TYR A 405 -15.75 -1.62 -2.19
C TYR A 405 -15.58 -0.25 -1.50
N ASP A 406 -14.61 0.57 -1.93
CA ASP A 406 -14.29 1.85 -1.28
C ASP A 406 -15.45 2.87 -1.39
N GLY A 407 -16.30 2.76 -2.42
CA GLY A 407 -17.53 3.55 -2.54
C GLY A 407 -18.74 2.92 -1.82
N VAL A 408 -18.64 1.64 -1.44
CA VAL A 408 -19.75 0.89 -0.84
C VAL A 408 -19.66 0.85 0.69
N VAL A 409 -18.45 0.68 1.23
CA VAL A 409 -18.20 0.56 2.66
C VAL A 409 -17.17 1.61 3.07
N HIS A 410 -17.52 2.41 4.07
CA HIS A 410 -16.64 3.42 4.63
C HIS A 410 -16.09 3.01 5.99
N ILE A 411 -14.88 3.48 6.25
CA ILE A 411 -14.28 3.49 7.57
C ILE A 411 -14.83 4.69 8.35
N HIS A 412 -15.44 4.39 9.48
CA HIS A 412 -15.83 5.31 10.54
C HIS A 412 -14.92 5.12 11.76
N THR A 413 -14.89 6.12 12.62
CA THR A 413 -14.02 6.14 13.80
C THR A 413 -14.71 6.80 14.99
N ASN A 414 -14.14 6.62 16.18
CA ASN A 414 -14.57 7.30 17.38
C ASN A 414 -14.07 8.75 17.38
N SER A 415 -14.78 9.62 16.65
CA SER A 415 -14.60 11.07 16.76
C SER A 415 -15.07 11.55 18.15
N PRO A 416 -14.47 12.61 18.70
CA PRO A 416 -14.92 13.18 19.97
C PRO A 416 -16.27 13.87 19.79
N ASP A 417 -17.18 13.58 20.71
CA ASP A 417 -18.38 14.38 20.93
C ASP A 417 -17.97 15.76 21.45
N GLU A 418 -18.84 16.77 21.29
CA GLU A 418 -18.52 18.17 21.62
C GLU A 418 -18.05 18.39 23.08
N GLU A 419 -18.33 17.44 23.98
CA GLU A 419 -18.07 17.52 25.42
C GLU A 419 -16.81 16.77 25.90
N ASN A 420 -16.10 16.03 25.05
CA ASN A 420 -14.96 15.19 25.48
C ASN A 420 -13.60 15.90 25.33
N LEU A 421 -13.01 16.31 26.46
CA LEU A 421 -11.70 16.97 26.56
C LEU A 421 -10.49 16.04 26.30
N ASP A 422 -10.64 14.72 26.42
CA ASP A 422 -9.54 13.76 26.21
C ASP A 422 -9.47 13.29 24.75
N VAL A 423 -8.89 14.12 23.88
CA VAL A 423 -8.73 13.83 22.44
C VAL A 423 -7.79 12.64 22.20
N SER A 424 -6.94 12.27 23.17
CA SER A 424 -5.87 11.25 23.01
C SER A 424 -6.39 9.85 22.64
N LYS A 425 -7.63 9.52 23.01
CA LYS A 425 -8.26 8.21 22.75
C LYS A 425 -9.14 8.20 21.49
N HIS A 426 -9.31 9.34 20.83
CA HIS A 426 -10.15 9.47 19.66
C HIS A 426 -9.39 9.10 18.39
N TYR A 427 -10.13 8.81 17.32
CA TYR A 427 -9.59 8.44 16.01
C TYR A 427 -8.85 7.09 15.95
N GLN A 428 -8.78 6.31 17.02
CA GLN A 428 -8.00 5.05 17.04
C GLN A 428 -8.85 3.79 16.82
N LYS A 429 -10.18 3.92 16.78
CA LYS A 429 -11.09 2.79 16.49
C LYS A 429 -11.49 2.77 15.01
N LYS A 430 -11.51 1.58 14.41
CA LYS A 430 -12.02 1.31 13.06
C LYS A 430 -13.41 0.68 13.16
N VAL A 431 -14.40 1.28 12.53
CA VAL A 431 -15.74 0.70 12.34
C VAL A 431 -16.06 0.73 10.85
N LEU A 432 -16.55 -0.38 10.31
CA LEU A 432 -16.97 -0.45 8.90
C LEU A 432 -18.49 -0.29 8.83
N GLN A 433 -18.95 0.62 7.97
CA GLN A 433 -20.37 0.88 7.74
C GLN A 433 -20.60 1.06 6.24
N PHE A 434 -21.82 0.84 5.76
CA PHE A 434 -22.18 1.23 4.40
C PHE A 434 -21.93 2.72 4.22
N ALA A 435 -21.48 3.10 3.02
CA ALA A 435 -21.18 4.47 2.66
C ALA A 435 -22.35 5.41 2.94
N SER A 436 -23.57 4.95 2.65
CA SER A 436 -24.79 5.69 2.90
C SER A 436 -25.98 4.75 3.02
N GLN A 437 -27.12 5.29 3.47
CA GLN A 437 -28.40 4.58 3.47
C GLN A 437 -28.79 4.16 2.05
N TYR A 438 -28.57 5.03 1.05
CA TYR A 438 -28.80 4.72 -0.36
C TYR A 438 -28.03 3.47 -0.79
N VAL A 439 -26.74 3.41 -0.47
CA VAL A 439 -25.89 2.28 -0.81
C VAL A 439 -26.35 1.01 -0.10
N ALA A 440 -26.67 1.10 1.20
CA ALA A 440 -27.17 -0.03 1.98
C ALA A 440 -28.42 -0.64 1.33
N GLU A 441 -29.41 0.18 0.98
CA GLU A 441 -30.65 -0.25 0.33
C GLU A 441 -30.39 -0.93 -1.02
N LYS A 442 -29.52 -0.33 -1.85
CA LYS A 442 -29.18 -0.87 -3.18
C LYS A 442 -28.44 -2.21 -3.09
N VAL A 443 -27.48 -2.33 -2.17
CA VAL A 443 -26.73 -3.57 -1.96
C VAL A 443 -27.65 -4.66 -1.40
N MET A 444 -28.50 -4.35 -0.43
CA MET A 444 -29.44 -5.31 0.15
C MET A 444 -30.44 -5.81 -0.90
N ALA A 445 -31.05 -4.92 -1.68
CA ALA A 445 -31.95 -5.30 -2.76
C ALA A 445 -31.29 -6.22 -3.79
N LYS A 446 -30.01 -5.96 -4.11
CA LYS A 446 -29.23 -6.81 -5.02
C LYS A 446 -28.97 -8.19 -4.44
N ILE A 447 -28.50 -8.27 -3.19
CA ILE A 447 -28.23 -9.55 -2.51
C ILE A 447 -29.51 -10.37 -2.42
N GLU A 448 -30.65 -9.75 -2.09
CA GLU A 448 -31.94 -10.42 -2.08
C GLU A 448 -32.34 -10.97 -3.45
N SER A 449 -32.12 -10.20 -4.53
CA SER A 449 -32.41 -10.65 -5.90
C SER A 449 -31.53 -11.84 -6.28
N GLN A 450 -30.24 -11.77 -6.00
CA GLN A 450 -29.30 -12.85 -6.30
C GLN A 450 -29.63 -14.12 -5.51
N PHE A 451 -29.97 -13.99 -4.22
CA PHE A 451 -30.41 -15.12 -3.41
C PHE A 451 -31.67 -15.78 -3.98
N LYS A 452 -32.66 -14.99 -4.40
CA LYS A 452 -33.87 -15.52 -5.06
C LYS A 452 -33.53 -16.24 -6.37
N GLU A 453 -32.66 -15.67 -7.19
CA GLU A 453 -32.23 -16.30 -8.45
C GLU A 453 -31.49 -17.62 -8.23
N ASP A 454 -30.57 -17.66 -7.27
CA ASP A 454 -29.79 -18.86 -6.98
C ASP A 454 -30.65 -19.96 -6.36
N LEU A 455 -31.63 -19.59 -5.52
CA LEU A 455 -32.66 -20.50 -5.03
C LEU A 455 -33.51 -21.06 -6.19
N CYS A 456 -33.95 -20.21 -7.12
CA CYS A 456 -34.67 -20.65 -8.32
C CYS A 456 -33.81 -21.59 -9.18
N LYS A 457 -32.53 -21.29 -9.41
CA LYS A 457 -31.62 -22.17 -10.16
C LYS A 457 -31.45 -23.52 -9.48
N LEU A 458 -31.27 -23.53 -8.15
CA LEU A 458 -31.20 -24.76 -7.37
C LEU A 458 -32.48 -25.56 -7.55
N LEU A 459 -33.65 -24.92 -7.43
CA LEU A 459 -34.94 -25.56 -7.60
C LEU A 459 -35.15 -26.11 -9.03
N MET A 460 -34.66 -25.42 -10.07
CA MET A 460 -34.78 -25.86 -11.46
C MET A 460 -33.77 -26.93 -11.85
N ALA A 461 -32.59 -26.97 -11.22
CA ALA A 461 -31.51 -27.91 -11.54
C ALA A 461 -31.80 -29.35 -11.09
N GLY A 462 -32.87 -29.59 -10.33
CA GLY A 462 -33.37 -30.92 -9.99
C GLY A 462 -32.29 -31.86 -9.48
N MET A 463 -31.80 -31.66 -8.25
CA MET A 463 -30.75 -32.52 -7.70
C MET A 463 -31.28 -33.92 -7.35
N PRO A 464 -30.80 -35.01 -8.00
CA PRO A 464 -31.31 -36.36 -7.74
C PRO A 464 -31.07 -36.87 -6.32
N ARG A 465 -30.09 -36.29 -5.60
CA ARG A 465 -29.69 -36.72 -4.23
C ARG A 465 -30.44 -36.03 -3.09
N LEU A 466 -31.26 -35.02 -3.37
CA LEU A 466 -31.94 -34.21 -2.34
C LEU A 466 -33.46 -34.04 -2.60
N GLY A 467 -34.06 -34.93 -3.41
CA GLY A 467 -35.44 -34.79 -3.90
C GLY A 467 -36.52 -34.46 -2.85
N THR A 468 -36.43 -35.02 -1.65
CA THR A 468 -37.40 -34.75 -0.56
C THR A 468 -37.23 -33.35 0.03
N ILE A 469 -35.98 -32.90 0.24
CA ILE A 469 -35.67 -31.54 0.73
C ILE A 469 -36.02 -30.51 -0.35
N HIS A 470 -35.79 -30.87 -1.61
CA HIS A 470 -36.10 -30.04 -2.77
C HIS A 470 -37.61 -29.80 -2.93
N GLY A 471 -38.42 -30.84 -2.72
CA GLY A 471 -39.89 -30.73 -2.70
C GLY A 471 -40.39 -29.81 -1.58
N ALA A 472 -39.89 -29.99 -0.36
CA ALA A 472 -40.26 -29.15 0.78
C ALA A 472 -39.83 -27.68 0.61
N LEU A 473 -38.62 -27.46 0.07
CA LEU A 473 -38.11 -26.11 -0.20
C LEU A 473 -38.90 -25.42 -1.32
N PHE A 474 -39.25 -26.16 -2.38
CA PHE A 474 -40.13 -25.66 -3.44
C PHE A 474 -41.51 -25.29 -2.90
N GLU A 475 -42.10 -26.14 -2.08
CA GLU A 475 -43.43 -25.93 -1.49
C GLU A 475 -43.46 -24.68 -0.60
N GLU A 476 -42.46 -24.48 0.26
CA GLU A 476 -42.36 -23.28 1.10
C GLU A 476 -42.18 -22.01 0.26
N VAL A 477 -41.30 -22.04 -0.75
CA VAL A 477 -41.09 -20.89 -1.66
C VAL A 477 -42.36 -20.57 -2.46
N ALA A 478 -43.04 -21.60 -3.00
CA ALA A 478 -44.30 -21.44 -3.71
C ALA A 478 -45.38 -20.84 -2.80
N HIS A 479 -45.47 -21.31 -1.55
CA HIS A 479 -46.42 -20.81 -0.55
C HIS A 479 -46.17 -19.33 -0.22
N GLN A 480 -44.91 -18.92 -0.02
CA GLN A 480 -44.55 -17.51 0.21
C GLN A 480 -44.89 -16.61 -0.99
N ILE A 481 -44.67 -17.07 -2.22
CA ILE A 481 -45.02 -16.32 -3.44
C ILE A 481 -46.56 -16.24 -3.60
N LEU A 482 -47.29 -17.30 -3.29
CA LEU A 482 -48.76 -17.35 -3.33
C LEU A 482 -49.39 -16.41 -2.28
N ILE A 483 -48.86 -16.37 -1.06
CA ILE A 483 -49.31 -15.45 0.00
C ILE A 483 -49.12 -13.98 -0.41
N ARG A 484 -48.04 -13.67 -1.13
CA ARG A 484 -47.72 -12.30 -1.56
C ARG A 484 -48.41 -11.89 -2.88
N GLY A 485 -49.25 -12.75 -3.46
CA GLY A 485 -50.04 -12.42 -4.66
C GLY A 485 -49.24 -12.43 -5.98
N GLY A 486 -48.35 -13.40 -6.18
CA GLY A 486 -47.60 -13.56 -7.44
C GLY A 486 -48.48 -13.87 -8.67
N ARG A 487 -48.02 -13.50 -9.87
CA ARG A 487 -48.67 -13.87 -11.15
C ARG A 487 -48.00 -15.12 -11.73
N PHE A 488 -48.80 -16.14 -12.06
CA PHE A 488 -48.32 -17.40 -12.62
C PHE A 488 -48.86 -17.63 -14.03
N LYS A 489 -48.02 -18.16 -14.92
CA LYS A 489 -48.47 -18.69 -16.21
C LYS A 489 -48.91 -20.13 -15.99
N TYR A 490 -50.19 -20.42 -16.19
CA TYR A 490 -50.66 -21.80 -16.22
C TYR A 490 -50.61 -22.34 -17.66
N ARG A 491 -50.35 -23.64 -17.81
CA ARG A 491 -50.54 -24.35 -19.08
C ARG A 491 -51.93 -24.95 -19.09
N HIS A 492 -52.67 -24.72 -20.18
CA HIS A 492 -53.88 -25.46 -20.50
C HIS A 492 -53.58 -26.91 -20.84
#